data_AF-A0AAD6U0K0-F1
#
_entry.id   AF-A0AAD6U0K0-F1
#
_cell.length_a   1.000
_cell.length_b   1.000
_cell.length_c   1.000
_cell.angle_alpha   90.00
_cell.angle_beta   90.00
_cell.angle_gamma   90.00
#
_symmetry.space_group_name_H-M   'P 1'
#
loop_
_entity.id
_entity.type
_entity.pdbx_description
1 polymer ?
#
loop_
_entity_poly.entity_id
_entity_poly.type
_entity_poly.pdbx_seq_one_letter_code
_entity_poly.pdbx_strand_id
1 'polypeptide(L)'
;MDSTLAAASDARKARLLALKLRKEGVKDDGPAEPIIKSRNFDHKSRTLKKRAVLPEDVDMEDTVERNVAGLAENIIAEDEERRAQELDVFNIAPKRPNWDLKREMDKKMAKLQRRTQEAIHTLIRQRLAAEKGDSDDIAGAMRAQEKALNANDDDDD
;
A
#
# COMPACT_ATOMS: atom_id res chain seq x y z
N MET A 1 -43.21 53.00 -34.44
CA MET A 1 -42.10 52.15 -34.94
C MET A 1 -41.44 51.34 -33.80
N ASP A 2 -41.85 51.55 -32.55
CA ASP A 2 -41.21 50.96 -31.35
C ASP A 2 -41.67 49.55 -30.99
N SER A 3 -42.83 49.11 -31.53
CA SER A 3 -43.39 47.78 -31.28
C SER A 3 -42.59 46.63 -31.92
N THR A 4 -41.99 46.85 -33.10
CA THR A 4 -41.16 45.85 -33.79
C THR A 4 -39.85 45.58 -33.05
N LEU A 5 -39.24 46.60 -32.45
CA LEU A 5 -37.99 46.44 -31.69
C LEU A 5 -38.25 45.72 -30.37
N ALA A 6 -39.36 46.05 -29.70
CA ALA A 6 -39.81 45.36 -28.49
C ALA A 6 -40.06 43.87 -28.77
N ALA A 7 -40.83 43.55 -29.82
CA ALA A 7 -41.12 42.18 -30.23
C ALA A 7 -39.85 41.37 -30.57
N ALA A 8 -38.90 41.98 -31.29
CA ALA A 8 -37.60 41.36 -31.57
C ALA A 8 -36.77 41.12 -30.29
N SER A 9 -36.83 42.04 -29.32
CA SER A 9 -36.15 41.91 -28.04
C SER A 9 -36.69 40.74 -27.22
N ASP A 10 -38.01 40.56 -27.19
CA ASP A 10 -38.67 39.50 -26.42
C ASP A 10 -38.48 38.13 -27.08
N ALA A 11 -38.49 38.06 -28.42
CA ALA A 11 -38.10 36.86 -29.15
C ALA A 11 -36.65 36.43 -28.86
N ARG A 12 -35.71 37.39 -28.76
CA ARG A 12 -34.32 37.11 -28.38
C ARG A 12 -34.19 36.65 -26.94
N LYS A 13 -34.91 37.28 -26.00
CA LYS A 13 -34.93 36.87 -24.58
C LYS A 13 -35.45 35.44 -24.44
N ALA A 14 -36.57 35.11 -25.10
CA ALA A 14 -37.14 33.76 -25.10
C ALA A 14 -36.13 32.72 -25.63
N ARG A 15 -35.45 33.03 -26.74
CA ARG A 15 -34.39 32.17 -27.31
C ARG A 15 -33.21 31.97 -26.34
N LEU A 16 -32.76 33.03 -25.66
CA LEU A 16 -31.67 32.93 -24.68
C LEU A 16 -32.08 32.15 -23.43
N LEU A 17 -33.32 32.26 -22.99
CA LEU A 17 -33.86 31.48 -21.87
C LEU A 17 -33.92 29.99 -22.22
N ALA A 18 -34.41 29.63 -23.42
CA ALA A 18 -34.41 28.25 -23.92
C ALA A 18 -32.99 27.66 -23.96
N LEU A 19 -32.00 28.43 -24.43
CA LEU A 19 -30.60 27.99 -24.46
C LEU A 19 -29.99 27.81 -23.05
N LYS A 20 -30.39 28.62 -22.07
CA LYS A 20 -29.97 28.47 -20.66
C LYS A 20 -30.58 27.21 -20.04
N LEU A 21 -31.88 27.02 -20.21
CA LEU A 21 -32.62 25.85 -19.72
C LEU A 21 -32.02 24.54 -20.28
N ARG A 22 -31.73 24.52 -21.58
CA ARG A 22 -31.09 23.37 -22.26
C ARG A 22 -29.65 23.14 -21.79
N LYS A 23 -28.91 24.18 -21.41
CA LYS A 23 -27.55 24.07 -20.85
C LYS A 23 -27.56 23.49 -19.43
N GLU A 24 -28.61 23.77 -18.66
CA GLU A 24 -28.84 23.21 -17.32
C GLU A 24 -29.39 21.77 -17.37
N GLY A 25 -29.61 21.22 -18.58
CA GLY A 25 -29.98 19.82 -18.79
C GLY A 25 -31.48 19.57 -18.79
N VAL A 26 -32.31 20.61 -18.72
CA VAL A 26 -33.76 20.50 -18.85
C VAL A 26 -34.13 20.37 -20.34
N LYS A 27 -34.90 19.34 -20.68
CA LYS A 27 -35.36 19.09 -22.06
C LYS A 27 -36.45 20.10 -22.44
N ASP A 28 -36.26 20.76 -23.57
CA ASP A 28 -37.19 21.71 -24.18
C ASP A 28 -37.46 21.25 -25.62
N ASP A 29 -38.73 21.09 -26.00
CA ASP A 29 -39.19 20.53 -27.29
C ASP A 29 -39.20 21.59 -28.43
N GLY A 30 -38.54 22.73 -28.24
CA GLY A 30 -38.42 23.81 -29.22
C GLY A 30 -37.47 23.50 -30.39
N PRO A 31 -37.49 24.33 -31.46
CA PRO A 31 -36.68 24.12 -32.66
C PRO A 31 -35.19 23.99 -32.34
N ALA A 32 -34.60 22.87 -32.77
CA ALA A 32 -33.27 22.44 -32.39
C ALA A 32 -32.15 23.23 -33.10
N GLU A 33 -31.84 24.42 -32.58
CA GLU A 33 -30.63 25.13 -32.99
C GLU A 33 -29.37 24.46 -32.40
N PRO A 34 -28.24 24.40 -33.11
CA PRO A 34 -27.02 23.78 -32.60
C PRO A 34 -26.42 24.57 -31.43
N ILE A 35 -26.22 23.94 -30.27
CA ILE A 35 -25.43 24.54 -29.17
C ILE A 35 -23.95 24.42 -29.53
N ILE A 36 -23.26 25.56 -29.57
CA ILE A 36 -21.80 25.60 -29.64
C ILE A 36 -21.25 25.19 -28.27
N LYS A 37 -20.62 24.02 -28.20
CA LYS A 37 -19.92 23.54 -27.00
C LYS A 37 -18.47 24.07 -27.05
N SER A 38 -18.04 24.81 -26.03
CA SER A 38 -16.61 25.08 -25.87
C SER A 38 -15.92 23.79 -25.44
N ARG A 39 -14.80 23.44 -26.10
CA ARG A 39 -14.04 22.22 -25.79
C ARG A 39 -13.33 22.36 -24.45
N ASN A 40 -12.21 23.08 -24.45
CA ASN A 40 -11.31 23.24 -23.33
C ASN A 40 -11.40 24.63 -22.71
N PHE A 41 -12.36 25.47 -23.09
CA PHE A 41 -12.47 26.85 -22.59
C PHE A 41 -13.66 26.96 -21.63
N ASP A 42 -13.41 27.49 -20.43
CA ASP A 42 -14.44 27.85 -19.48
C ASP A 42 -14.80 29.34 -19.63
N HIS A 43 -16.07 29.60 -19.92
CA HIS A 43 -16.58 30.94 -20.16
C HIS A 43 -16.70 31.79 -18.89
N LYS A 44 -16.74 31.18 -17.69
CA LYS A 44 -16.78 31.93 -16.42
C LYS A 44 -15.38 32.43 -16.05
N SER A 45 -14.40 31.52 -16.01
CA SER A 45 -13.02 31.84 -15.65
C SER A 45 -12.21 32.43 -16.81
N ARG A 46 -12.70 32.35 -18.05
CA ARG A 46 -11.96 32.71 -19.28
C ARG A 46 -10.61 31.99 -19.41
N THR A 47 -10.48 30.81 -18.82
CA THR A 47 -9.26 30.00 -18.83
C THR A 47 -9.54 28.59 -19.34
N LEU A 48 -8.51 27.73 -19.33
CA LEU A 48 -8.68 26.33 -19.69
C LEU A 48 -9.57 25.63 -18.67
N LYS A 49 -10.53 24.85 -19.17
CA LYS A 49 -11.35 23.93 -18.39
C LYS A 49 -10.43 22.89 -17.77
N LYS A 50 -10.02 23.13 -16.52
CA LYS A 50 -9.33 22.14 -15.70
C LYS A 50 -10.27 20.94 -15.57
N ARG A 51 -9.75 19.70 -15.64
CA ARG A 51 -10.49 18.55 -15.09
C ARG A 51 -10.90 18.97 -13.68
N ALA A 52 -12.11 18.59 -13.26
CA ALA A 52 -12.54 18.81 -11.89
C ALA A 52 -11.52 18.08 -11.00
N VAL A 53 -10.44 18.78 -10.65
CA VAL A 53 -9.77 18.62 -9.38
C VAL A 53 -10.92 18.87 -8.44
N LEU A 54 -11.32 17.79 -7.78
CA LEU A 54 -12.25 17.79 -6.67
C LEU A 54 -11.99 19.08 -5.86
N PRO A 55 -13.04 19.82 -5.44
CA PRO A 55 -12.82 21.09 -4.73
C PRO A 55 -11.73 20.89 -3.69
N GLU A 56 -10.82 21.85 -3.60
CA GLU A 56 -9.58 21.81 -2.80
C GLU A 56 -9.83 21.45 -1.32
N ASP A 57 -11.11 21.50 -0.90
CA ASP A 57 -11.64 21.18 0.43
C ASP A 57 -12.23 19.77 0.59
N VAL A 58 -12.09 18.85 -0.37
CA VAL A 58 -12.39 17.42 -0.11
C VAL A 58 -11.15 16.80 0.50
N ASP A 59 -11.12 16.75 1.82
CA ASP A 59 -10.14 15.99 2.59
C ASP A 59 -10.09 14.56 2.04
N MET A 60 -9.08 14.27 1.21
CA MET A 60 -8.82 12.92 0.74
C MET A 60 -8.26 12.14 1.92
N GLU A 61 -9.11 11.33 2.55
CA GLU A 61 -8.76 10.55 3.74
C GLU A 61 -7.62 9.56 3.46
N ASP A 62 -7.48 9.08 2.22
CA ASP A 62 -6.46 8.14 1.78
C ASP A 62 -5.32 8.85 1.02
N THR A 63 -4.56 9.67 1.74
CA THR A 63 -3.31 10.26 1.21
C THR A 63 -2.10 9.77 2.01
N VAL A 64 -0.96 9.57 1.34
CA VAL A 64 0.26 8.98 1.94
C VAL A 64 0.75 9.79 3.14
N GLU A 65 0.63 11.11 3.06
CA GLU A 65 0.99 12.07 4.09
C GLU A 65 0.21 11.83 5.39
N ARG A 66 -1.07 11.47 5.28
CA ARG A 66 -1.93 11.16 6.44
C ARG A 66 -1.61 9.79 7.02
N ASN A 67 -1.28 8.81 6.16
CA ASN A 67 -0.87 7.47 6.59
C ASN A 67 0.49 7.48 7.31
N VAL A 68 1.37 8.41 6.96
CA VAL A 68 2.72 8.55 7.55
C VAL A 68 2.74 9.58 8.68
N ALA A 69 1.68 10.38 8.86
CA ALA A 69 1.55 11.31 9.97
C ALA A 69 1.70 10.58 11.31
N GLY A 70 2.62 11.03 12.16
CA GLY A 70 2.89 10.45 13.48
C GLY A 70 3.81 9.22 13.48
N LEU A 71 4.15 8.62 12.32
CA LEU A 71 5.08 7.48 12.28
C LEU A 71 6.47 7.85 12.83
N ALA A 72 6.95 9.05 12.52
CA ALA A 72 8.23 9.55 13.02
C ALA A 72 8.23 9.68 14.56
N GLU A 73 7.13 10.17 15.13
CA GLU A 73 6.98 10.31 16.58
C GLU A 73 6.97 8.93 17.26
N ASN A 74 6.26 7.96 16.67
CA ASN A 74 6.24 6.58 17.17
C ASN A 74 7.63 5.92 17.13
N ILE A 75 8.39 6.12 16.06
CA ILE A 75 9.76 5.59 15.94
C ILE A 75 10.68 6.20 17.00
N ILE A 76 10.58 7.51 17.23
CA ILE A 76 11.36 8.20 18.26
C ILE A 76 10.99 7.67 19.65
N ALA A 77 9.69 7.53 19.94
CA ALA A 77 9.22 6.99 21.21
C ALA A 77 9.71 5.54 21.44
N GLU A 78 9.62 4.67 20.43
CA GLU A 78 10.09 3.28 20.54
C GLU A 78 11.61 3.22 20.78
N ASP A 79 12.39 4.09 20.14
CA ASP A 79 13.84 4.12 20.33
C ASP A 79 14.22 4.68 21.72
N GLU A 80 13.48 5.65 22.24
CA GLU A 80 13.62 6.14 23.61
C GLU A 80 13.27 5.06 24.64
N GLU A 81 12.20 4.30 24.43
CA GLU A 81 11.82 3.16 25.27
C GLU A 81 12.91 2.08 25.26
N ARG A 82 13.46 1.75 24.09
CA ARG A 82 14.54 0.76 23.96
C ARG A 82 15.81 1.22 24.68
N ARG A 83 16.20 2.48 24.49
CA ARG A 83 17.35 3.07 25.21
C ARG A 83 17.13 3.09 26.71
N ALA A 84 15.91 3.39 27.18
CA ALA A 84 15.58 3.34 28.60
C ALA A 84 15.69 1.92 29.18
N GLN A 85 15.29 0.89 28.43
CA GLN A 85 15.46 -0.52 28.83
C GLN A 85 16.92 -0.97 28.87
N GLU A 86 17.76 -0.46 27.96
CA GLU A 86 19.21 -0.72 27.96
C GLU A 86 19.92 -0.02 29.13
N LEU A 87 19.46 1.16 29.52
CA LEU A 87 19.92 1.93 30.67
C LEU A 87 19.34 1.46 32.02
N ASP A 88 18.51 0.41 32.02
CA ASP A 88 17.96 -0.16 33.25
C ASP A 88 19.08 -0.78 34.12
N VAL A 89 19.21 -0.23 35.33
CA VAL A 89 20.23 -0.60 36.33
C VAL A 89 20.12 -2.06 36.75
N PHE A 90 18.94 -2.69 36.61
CA PHE A 90 18.77 -4.12 36.87
C PHE A 90 19.45 -5.03 35.83
N ASN A 91 19.67 -4.55 34.60
CA ASN A 91 20.50 -5.24 33.59
C ASN A 91 22.01 -5.03 33.80
N ILE A 92 22.37 -3.89 34.42
CA ILE A 92 23.76 -3.48 34.74
C ILE A 92 24.25 -4.10 36.06
N ALA A 93 23.35 -4.55 36.93
CA ALA A 93 23.69 -5.26 38.15
C ALA A 93 24.58 -6.49 37.86
N PRO A 94 25.54 -6.82 38.75
CA PRO A 94 26.39 -7.98 38.56
C PRO A 94 25.52 -9.23 38.48
N LYS A 95 25.48 -9.81 37.28
CA LYS A 95 24.72 -11.02 37.00
C LYS A 95 25.30 -12.19 37.81
N ARG A 96 24.51 -13.27 37.95
CA ARG A 96 24.94 -14.49 38.67
C ARG A 96 26.33 -14.93 38.18
N PRO A 97 27.19 -15.50 39.04
CA PRO A 97 28.56 -15.89 38.66
C PRO A 97 28.67 -16.70 37.36
N ASN A 98 27.66 -17.53 37.07
CA ASN A 98 27.63 -18.39 35.88
C ASN A 98 26.82 -17.81 34.71
N TRP A 99 26.44 -16.53 34.75
CA TRP A 99 25.61 -15.93 33.68
C TRP A 99 26.34 -15.92 32.33
N ASP A 100 27.65 -15.71 32.37
CA ASP A 100 28.48 -15.65 31.18
C ASP A 100 28.60 -17.04 30.56
N LEU A 101 28.80 -18.06 31.39
CA LEU A 101 28.75 -19.45 30.97
C LEU A 101 27.43 -19.80 30.29
N LYS A 102 26.30 -19.34 30.86
CA LYS A 102 24.99 -19.52 30.23
C LYS A 102 24.90 -18.80 28.88
N ARG A 103 25.33 -17.54 28.81
CA ARG A 103 25.31 -16.75 27.56
C ARG A 103 26.18 -17.38 26.46
N GLU A 104 27.38 -17.81 26.80
CA GLU A 104 28.29 -18.47 25.86
C GLU A 104 27.77 -19.84 25.42
N MET A 105 27.18 -20.60 26.34
CA MET A 105 26.50 -21.86 26.03
C MET A 105 25.32 -21.61 25.08
N ASP A 106 24.46 -20.65 25.37
CA ASP A 106 23.29 -20.30 24.56
C ASP A 106 23.72 -19.90 23.14
N LYS A 107 24.80 -19.14 22.98
CA LYS A 107 25.36 -18.79 21.66
C LYS A 107 25.84 -20.02 20.86
N LYS A 108 26.46 -21.00 21.53
CA LYS A 108 26.88 -22.26 20.90
C LYS A 108 25.66 -23.15 20.57
N MET A 109 24.70 -23.22 21.48
CA MET A 109 23.47 -23.99 21.32
C MET A 109 22.58 -23.44 20.22
N ALA A 110 22.50 -22.12 20.01
CA ALA A 110 21.69 -21.53 18.94
C ALA A 110 22.08 -22.06 17.54
N LYS A 111 23.38 -22.22 17.26
CA LYS A 111 23.87 -22.81 16.01
C LYS A 111 23.43 -24.27 15.87
N LEU A 112 23.51 -25.03 16.96
CA LEU A 112 23.14 -26.44 16.97
C LEU A 112 21.63 -26.63 16.87
N GLN A 113 20.84 -25.82 17.59
CA GLN A 113 19.37 -25.84 17.58
C GLN A 113 18.81 -25.66 16.17
N ARG A 114 19.40 -24.79 15.33
CA ARG A 114 18.98 -24.65 13.93
C ARG A 114 19.13 -25.98 13.17
N ARG A 115 20.30 -26.60 13.24
CA ARG A 115 20.59 -27.90 12.60
C ARG A 115 19.72 -29.02 13.17
N THR A 116 19.49 -29.02 14.48
CA THR A 116 18.59 -29.98 15.12
C THR A 116 17.15 -29.81 14.62
N GLN A 117 16.66 -28.58 14.46
CA GLN A 117 15.32 -28.34 13.94
C GLN A 117 15.20 -28.74 12.45
N GLU A 118 16.22 -28.49 11.65
CA GLU A 118 16.31 -28.97 10.26
C GLU A 118 16.26 -30.51 10.22
N ALA A 119 17.04 -31.19 11.07
CA ALA A 119 17.04 -32.64 11.17
C ALA A 119 15.70 -33.21 11.68
N ILE A 120 15.04 -32.54 12.64
CA ILE A 120 13.70 -32.91 13.08
C ILE A 120 12.71 -32.80 11.91
N HIS A 121 12.79 -31.71 11.14
CA HIS A 121 11.92 -31.51 9.98
C HIS A 121 12.13 -32.57 8.90
N THR A 122 13.38 -32.94 8.59
CA THR A 122 13.66 -34.03 7.63
C THR A 122 13.16 -35.38 8.13
N LEU A 123 13.35 -35.69 9.42
CA LEU A 123 12.84 -36.93 10.04
C LEU A 123 11.31 -36.99 10.01
N ILE A 124 10.62 -35.88 10.30
CA ILE A 124 9.16 -35.80 10.23
C ILE A 124 8.69 -36.06 8.79
N ARG A 125 9.34 -35.43 7.80
CA ARG A 125 9.01 -35.64 6.38
C ARG A 125 9.19 -37.11 5.96
N GLN A 126 10.31 -37.72 6.35
CA GLN A 126 10.58 -39.15 6.08
C GLN A 126 9.53 -40.05 6.73
N ARG A 127 9.18 -39.77 7.99
CA ARG A 127 8.18 -40.56 8.72
C ARG A 127 6.80 -40.47 8.08
N LEU A 128 6.36 -39.27 7.71
CA LEU A 128 5.07 -39.05 7.04
C LEU A 128 5.03 -39.71 5.66
N ALA A 129 6.12 -39.65 4.88
CA ALA A 129 6.20 -40.31 3.58
C ALA A 129 6.19 -41.85 3.71
N ALA A 130 6.89 -42.40 4.71
CA ALA A 130 6.88 -43.82 5.01
C ALA A 130 5.50 -44.33 5.45
N GLU A 131 4.75 -43.53 6.22
CA GLU A 131 3.37 -43.86 6.62
C GLU A 131 2.39 -43.78 5.44
N LYS A 132 2.66 -42.90 4.47
CA LYS A 132 1.80 -42.68 3.29
C LYS A 132 2.08 -43.64 2.12
N GLY A 133 3.16 -44.43 2.19
CA GLY A 133 3.50 -45.46 1.20
C GLY A 133 4.24 -44.97 -0.06
N ASP A 134 4.61 -43.70 -0.14
CA ASP A 134 5.34 -43.10 -1.27
C ASP A 134 6.86 -43.17 -1.05
N SER A 135 7.43 -44.38 -1.10
CA SER A 135 8.87 -44.60 -0.87
C SER A 135 9.77 -44.08 -2.00
N ASP A 136 9.25 -43.93 -3.22
CA ASP A 136 10.02 -43.52 -4.41
C ASP A 136 10.37 -42.01 -4.41
N ASP A 137 9.52 -41.16 -3.82
CA ASP A 137 9.76 -39.71 -3.74
C ASP A 137 10.83 -39.34 -2.68
N ILE A 138 11.09 -40.21 -1.71
CA ILE A 138 12.06 -39.96 -0.63
C ILE A 138 13.49 -39.98 -1.18
N ALA A 139 13.82 -40.97 -2.02
CA ALA A 139 15.14 -41.10 -2.62
C ALA A 139 15.42 -39.97 -3.63
N GLY A 140 14.40 -39.55 -4.38
CA GLY A 140 14.47 -38.41 -5.29
C GLY A 140 14.69 -37.08 -4.55
N ALA A 141 13.92 -36.82 -3.50
CA ALA A 141 14.03 -35.60 -2.69
C ALA A 141 15.37 -35.53 -1.92
N MET A 142 15.88 -36.65 -1.41
CA MET A 142 17.20 -36.71 -0.76
C MET A 142 18.33 -36.40 -1.72
N ARG A 143 18.33 -37.02 -2.92
CA ARG A 143 19.36 -36.75 -3.95
C ARG A 143 19.31 -35.30 -4.44
N ALA A 144 18.12 -34.72 -4.56
CA ALA A 144 17.96 -33.32 -4.93
C ALA A 144 18.48 -32.38 -3.83
N GLN A 145 18.22 -32.70 -2.56
CA GLN A 145 18.70 -31.92 -1.42
C GLN A 145 20.22 -32.05 -1.22
N GLU A 146 20.79 -33.24 -1.40
CA GLU A 146 22.24 -33.48 -1.36
C GLU A 146 22.98 -32.71 -2.47
N LYS A 147 22.41 -32.70 -3.69
CA LYS A 147 22.95 -31.91 -4.80
C LYS A 147 22.89 -30.40 -4.53
N ALA A 148 21.82 -29.92 -3.90
CA ALA A 148 21.68 -28.51 -3.55
C ALA A 148 22.60 -28.07 -2.40
N LEU A 149 22.93 -28.97 -1.48
CA LEU A 149 23.90 -28.69 -0.40
C LEU A 149 25.33 -28.63 -0.95
N ASN A 150 25.73 -29.58 -1.80
CA ASN A 150 27.07 -29.58 -2.41
C ASN A 150 27.30 -28.37 -3.33
N ALA A 151 26.26 -27.88 -4.03
CA ALA A 151 26.38 -26.71 -4.89
C ALA A 151 26.59 -25.39 -4.12
N ASN A 152 26.14 -25.30 -2.85
CA ASN A 152 26.32 -24.10 -2.04
C ASN A 152 27.68 -24.03 -1.33
N ASP A 153 28.41 -25.15 -1.21
CA ASP A 153 29.77 -25.17 -0.63
C ASP A 153 30.86 -24.83 -1.67
N ASP A 154 30.56 -24.86 -2.98
CA ASP A 154 31.50 -24.55 -4.07
C ASP A 154 31.53 -23.04 -4.47
N ASP A 155 30.59 -22.22 -3.98
CA ASP A 155 30.46 -20.79 -4.34
C ASP A 155 31.08 -19.81 -3.30
N ASP A 156 31.70 -20.33 -2.23
CA ASP A 156 32.22 -19.55 -1.08
C ASP A 156 33.77 -19.55 -0.96
N ASP A 157 34.52 -19.90 -2.03
CA ASP A 157 36.00 -19.86 -2.10
C ASP A 157 36.53 -18.82 -3.11
#